data_AF-A0A087D3G5-F1
#
_entry.id   AF-A0A087D3G5-F1
#
_cell.length_a   1.000
_cell.length_b   1.000
_cell.length_c   1.000
_cell.angle_alpha   90.00
_cell.angle_beta   90.00
_cell.angle_gamma   90.00
#
_symmetry.space_group_name_H-M   'P 1'
#
loop_
_entity.id
_entity.type
_entity.pdbx_description
1 polymer ?
#
loop_
_entity_poly.entity_id
_entity_poly.type
_entity_poly.pdbx_seq_one_letter_code
_entity_poly.pdbx_strand_id
1 'polypeptide(L)'
;MGNSAFSKDEIDYLYSLPAVVRVTKSRITYAEAFKRECARRYMMGESPTRVFREAGLDPALIGYKRVERCVARWKMQYGSGISRDMERSADKAQIAPAQTGDVASVASLEEGAVDKAGGKCFVNSEAIAQLFRRKATRWDLCDVLISQQIRRIAELEDRVVALQYREKRLTQMLDKFRNGGEAEPAQVGAGSKKEVSSFPNDNFRWKSVLVPTPAVGTA
;
A
#
# COMPACT_ATOMS: atom_id res chain seq x y z
N MET A 1 -36.65 11.30 -2.76
CA MET A 1 -36.07 11.93 -1.56
C MET A 1 -34.80 11.15 -1.23
N GLY A 2 -33.60 11.73 -1.41
CA GLY A 2 -32.33 11.02 -1.15
C GLY A 2 -31.74 11.46 0.17
N ASN A 3 -31.36 10.50 1.02
CA ASN A 3 -30.82 10.71 2.37
C ASN A 3 -29.82 11.87 2.41
N SER A 4 -30.20 12.95 3.08
CA SER A 4 -29.56 14.26 3.01
C SER A 4 -28.25 14.34 3.77
N ALA A 5 -27.98 13.38 4.65
CA ALA A 5 -26.85 13.39 5.55
C ALA A 5 -26.31 11.97 5.79
N PHE A 6 -24.99 11.83 5.71
CA PHE A 6 -24.25 10.66 6.14
C PHE A 6 -24.11 10.63 7.66
N SER A 7 -24.19 9.43 8.24
CA SER A 7 -23.85 9.19 9.64
C SER A 7 -22.34 9.40 9.88
N LYS A 8 -21.94 9.57 11.14
CA LYS A 8 -20.53 9.72 11.49
C LYS A 8 -19.70 8.49 11.09
N ASP A 9 -20.24 7.30 11.35
CA ASP A 9 -19.58 6.03 11.00
C ASP A 9 -19.43 5.87 9.48
N GLU A 10 -20.44 6.30 8.71
CA GLU A 10 -20.37 6.30 7.24
C GLU A 10 -19.33 7.29 6.72
N ILE A 11 -19.22 8.46 7.35
CA ILE A 11 -18.20 9.45 7.01
C ILE A 11 -16.80 8.90 7.28
N ASP A 12 -16.57 8.29 8.43
CA ASP A 12 -15.28 7.72 8.82
C ASP A 12 -14.90 6.56 7.89
N TYR A 13 -15.85 5.70 7.55
CA TYR A 13 -15.67 4.65 6.54
C TYR A 13 -15.28 5.24 5.18
N LEU A 14 -16.07 6.18 4.65
CA LEU A 14 -15.82 6.79 3.35
C LEU A 14 -14.48 7.56 3.33
N TYR A 15 -14.05 8.11 4.47
CA TYR A 15 -12.77 8.81 4.59
C TYR A 15 -11.56 7.86 4.61
N SER A 16 -11.75 6.61 5.05
CA SER A 16 -10.69 5.58 5.03
C SER A 16 -10.33 5.09 3.62
N LEU A 17 -11.23 5.29 2.64
CA LEU A 17 -11.05 4.78 1.28
C LEU A 17 -10.07 5.63 0.47
N PRO A 18 -9.13 5.02 -0.28
CA PRO A 18 -8.15 5.76 -1.09
C PRO A 18 -8.77 6.51 -2.28
N ALA A 19 -10.01 6.16 -2.65
CA ALA A 19 -10.76 6.83 -3.70
C ALA A 19 -11.31 8.21 -3.30
N VAL A 20 -11.29 8.54 -2.00
CA VAL A 20 -11.92 9.72 -1.43
C VAL A 20 -10.88 10.61 -0.76
N VAL A 21 -10.97 11.92 -1.01
CA VAL A 21 -10.07 12.94 -0.43
C VAL A 21 -10.69 13.57 0.81
N ARG A 22 -12.00 13.83 0.75
CA ARG A 22 -12.74 14.48 1.84
C ARG A 22 -14.19 14.10 1.81
N VAL A 23 -14.78 13.91 2.98
CA VAL A 23 -16.20 13.69 3.16
C VAL A 23 -16.76 14.75 4.11
N THR A 24 -17.94 15.24 3.80
CA THR A 24 -18.76 16.10 4.66
C THR A 24 -20.13 15.42 4.77
N LYS A 25 -20.96 15.85 5.72
CA LYS A 25 -22.31 15.30 5.94
C LYS A 25 -23.12 15.07 4.66
N SER A 26 -22.99 15.89 3.62
CA SER A 26 -23.71 15.70 2.34
C SER A 26 -22.82 15.51 1.11
N ARG A 27 -21.54 15.88 1.17
CA ARG A 27 -20.66 15.99 -0.01
C ARG A 27 -19.46 15.07 0.12
N ILE A 28 -19.13 14.40 -0.99
CA ILE A 28 -17.94 13.57 -1.13
C ILE A 28 -17.05 14.23 -2.18
N THR A 29 -15.79 14.47 -1.83
CA THR A 29 -14.74 14.90 -2.74
C THR A 29 -13.91 13.68 -3.11
N TYR A 30 -14.03 13.25 -4.36
CA TYR A 30 -13.28 12.11 -4.89
C TYR A 30 -11.86 12.51 -5.28
N ALA A 31 -10.94 11.55 -5.19
CA ALA A 31 -9.57 11.69 -5.67
C ALA A 31 -9.51 11.81 -7.19
N GLU A 32 -8.69 12.71 -7.72
CA GLU A 32 -8.53 12.93 -9.16
C GLU A 32 -8.11 11.66 -9.91
N ALA A 33 -7.23 10.85 -9.31
CA ALA A 33 -6.80 9.58 -9.87
C ALA A 33 -7.97 8.61 -10.06
N PHE A 34 -8.87 8.53 -9.07
CA PHE A 34 -10.06 7.68 -9.14
C PHE A 34 -11.04 8.16 -10.21
N LYS A 35 -11.27 9.48 -10.31
CA LYS A 35 -12.16 10.04 -11.34
C LYS A 35 -11.71 9.69 -12.75
N ARG A 36 -10.41 9.85 -13.04
CA ARG A 36 -9.81 9.54 -14.34
C ARG A 36 -9.93 8.05 -14.66
N GLU A 37 -9.60 7.19 -13.69
CA GLU A 37 -9.66 5.74 -13.88
C GLU A 37 -11.09 5.24 -14.09
N CYS A 38 -12.04 5.77 -13.31
CA CYS A 38 -13.45 5.46 -13.48
C CYS A 38 -13.96 5.87 -14.87
N ALA A 39 -13.63 7.09 -15.34
CA ALA A 39 -13.98 7.54 -16.67
C ALA A 39 -13.35 6.66 -17.76
N ARG A 40 -12.10 6.23 -17.59
CA ARG A 40 -11.39 5.35 -18.52
C ARG A 40 -12.08 3.99 -18.65
N ARG A 41 -12.36 3.32 -17.54
CA ARG A 41 -13.03 2.02 -17.52
C ARG A 41 -14.45 2.09 -18.05
N TYR A 42 -15.18 3.16 -17.73
CA TYR A 42 -16.52 3.39 -18.26
C TYR A 42 -16.52 3.51 -19.80
N MET A 43 -15.51 4.18 -20.37
CA MET A 43 -15.36 4.26 -21.84
C MET A 43 -14.99 2.91 -22.47
N MET A 44 -14.37 2.01 -21.72
CA MET A 44 -14.14 0.62 -22.13
C MET A 44 -15.40 -0.26 -22.02
N GLY A 45 -16.53 0.29 -21.57
CA GLY A 45 -17.80 -0.43 -21.44
C GLY A 45 -18.04 -1.05 -20.06
N GLU A 46 -17.17 -0.83 -19.07
CA GLU A 46 -17.43 -1.30 -17.71
C GLU A 46 -18.57 -0.54 -17.04
N SER A 47 -19.37 -1.25 -16.24
CA SER A 47 -20.48 -0.64 -15.49
C SER A 47 -19.95 0.28 -14.37
N PRO A 48 -20.42 1.54 -14.28
CA PRO A 48 -20.04 2.47 -13.21
C PRO A 48 -20.24 1.90 -11.81
N THR A 49 -21.35 1.18 -11.61
CA THR A 49 -21.71 0.50 -10.35
C THR A 49 -20.63 -0.47 -9.92
N ARG A 50 -20.03 -1.21 -10.87
CA ARG A 50 -18.96 -2.17 -10.60
C ARG A 50 -17.68 -1.47 -10.15
N VAL A 51 -17.24 -0.44 -10.88
CA VAL A 51 -16.02 0.32 -10.55
C VAL A 51 -16.12 0.97 -9.17
N PHE A 52 -17.30 1.51 -8.83
CA PHE A 52 -17.55 2.10 -7.52
C PHE A 52 -17.56 1.04 -6.41
N ARG A 53 -18.18 -0.12 -6.63
CA ARG A 53 -18.18 -1.23 -5.67
C ARG A 53 -16.77 -1.78 -5.42
N GLU A 54 -15.96 -1.95 -6.47
CA GLU A 54 -14.56 -2.38 -6.36
C GLU A 54 -13.71 -1.41 -5.53
N ALA A 55 -14.04 -0.11 -5.56
CA ALA A 55 -13.38 0.91 -4.76
C ALA A 55 -13.92 1.06 -3.33
N GLY A 56 -14.83 0.17 -2.88
CA GLY A 56 -15.50 0.26 -1.58
C GLY A 56 -16.60 1.33 -1.50
N LEU A 57 -16.95 1.95 -2.62
CA LEU A 57 -17.94 3.01 -2.72
C LEU A 57 -19.30 2.43 -3.16
N ASP A 58 -19.95 1.66 -2.28
CA ASP A 58 -21.20 0.97 -2.64
C ASP A 58 -22.31 1.95 -3.10
N PRO A 59 -22.90 1.76 -4.29
CA PRO A 59 -24.04 2.54 -4.75
C PRO A 59 -25.27 2.50 -3.82
N ALA A 60 -25.40 1.50 -2.94
CA ALA A 60 -26.41 1.50 -1.89
C ALA A 60 -26.14 2.58 -0.83
N LEU A 61 -24.88 2.77 -0.44
CA LEU A 61 -24.45 3.76 0.55
C LEU A 61 -24.43 5.18 -0.03
N ILE A 62 -23.87 5.35 -1.23
CA ILE A 62 -23.70 6.67 -1.85
C ILE A 62 -24.95 7.11 -2.61
N GLY A 63 -25.71 6.14 -3.13
CA GLY A 63 -26.88 6.36 -3.98
C GLY A 63 -26.57 6.24 -5.47
N TYR A 64 -27.30 5.36 -6.15
CA TYR A 64 -27.19 5.10 -7.59
C TYR A 64 -27.22 6.38 -8.45
N LYS A 65 -28.15 7.30 -8.19
CA LYS A 65 -28.25 8.57 -8.94
C LYS A 65 -27.05 9.49 -8.77
N ARG A 66 -26.32 9.39 -7.65
CA ARG A 66 -25.09 10.16 -7.44
C ARG A 66 -23.95 9.57 -8.27
N VAL A 67 -23.84 8.25 -8.31
CA VAL A 67 -22.87 7.53 -9.15
C VAL A 67 -23.05 7.90 -10.62
N GLU A 68 -24.28 7.76 -11.15
CA GLU A 68 -24.60 8.11 -12.54
C GLU A 68 -24.19 9.55 -12.89
N ARG A 69 -24.58 10.52 -12.06
CA ARG A 69 -24.28 11.95 -12.29
C ARG A 69 -22.77 12.23 -12.21
N CYS A 70 -22.05 11.60 -11.29
CA CYS A 70 -20.60 11.74 -11.20
C CYS A 70 -19.92 11.23 -12.46
N VAL A 71 -20.26 10.02 -12.91
CA VAL A 71 -19.65 9.42 -14.11
C VAL A 71 -19.97 10.22 -15.36
N ALA A 72 -21.22 10.69 -15.53
CA ALA A 72 -21.58 11.56 -16.66
C ALA A 72 -20.72 12.84 -16.70
N ARG A 73 -20.52 13.48 -15.55
CA ARG A 73 -19.67 14.68 -15.44
C ARG A 73 -18.20 14.38 -15.72
N TRP A 74 -17.66 13.29 -15.17
CA TRP A 74 -16.25 12.92 -15.37
C TRP A 74 -15.99 12.47 -16.80
N LYS A 75 -16.95 11.80 -17.45
CA LYS A 75 -16.87 11.47 -18.88
C LYS A 75 -16.68 12.73 -19.71
N MET A 76 -17.43 13.80 -19.44
CA MET A 76 -17.25 15.08 -20.14
C MET A 76 -15.90 15.73 -19.82
N GLN A 77 -15.47 15.65 -18.57
CA GLN A 77 -14.23 16.29 -18.11
C GLN A 77 -12.96 15.60 -18.63
N TYR A 78 -12.91 14.28 -18.67
CA TYR A 78 -11.72 13.51 -19.05
C TYR A 78 -11.84 12.79 -20.39
N GLY A 79 -13.03 12.73 -21.00
CA GLY A 79 -13.29 11.92 -22.19
C GLY A 79 -12.39 12.26 -23.38
N SER A 80 -12.12 13.54 -23.62
CA SER A 80 -11.24 13.97 -24.72
C SER A 80 -9.79 13.54 -24.53
N GLY A 81 -9.28 13.57 -23.30
CA GLY A 81 -7.93 13.11 -22.96
C GLY A 81 -7.83 11.58 -23.00
N ILE A 82 -8.85 10.89 -22.50
CA ILE A 82 -8.89 9.43 -22.44
C ILE A 82 -8.96 8.81 -23.84
N SER A 83 -9.74 9.38 -24.77
CA SER A 83 -9.78 8.90 -26.16
C SER A 83 -8.39 8.94 -26.80
N ARG A 84 -7.65 10.05 -26.63
CA ARG A 84 -6.27 10.18 -27.15
C ARG A 84 -5.31 9.19 -26.49
N ASP A 85 -5.44 8.97 -25.18
CA ASP A 85 -4.61 8.01 -24.45
C ASP A 85 -4.89 6.56 -24.89
N MET A 86 -6.14 6.22 -25.21
CA MET A 86 -6.51 4.92 -25.77
C MET A 86 -5.99 4.73 -27.20
N GLU A 87 -6.13 5.73 -28.08
CA GLU A 87 -5.60 5.71 -29.45
C GLU A 87 -4.07 5.52 -29.44
N ARG A 88 -3.35 6.32 -28.64
CA ARG A 88 -1.90 6.19 -28.49
C ARG A 88 -1.47 4.82 -27.93
N SER A 89 -2.30 4.22 -27.09
CA SER A 89 -2.06 2.87 -26.55
C SER A 89 -2.37 1.77 -27.58
N ALA A 90 -3.32 1.99 -28.49
CA ALA A 90 -3.61 1.11 -29.61
C ALA A 90 -2.50 1.16 -30.67
N ASP A 91 -2.00 2.35 -31.01
CA ASP A 91 -0.86 2.52 -31.93
C ASP A 91 0.42 1.86 -31.38
N LYS A 92 0.61 1.91 -30.05
CA LYS A 92 1.70 1.21 -29.36
C LYS A 92 1.54 -0.32 -29.40
N ALA A 93 0.31 -0.82 -29.43
CA ALA A 93 0.01 -2.25 -29.51
C ALA A 93 0.10 -2.82 -30.94
N GLN A 94 0.02 -1.95 -31.97
CA GLN A 94 0.16 -2.35 -33.38
C GLN A 94 1.61 -2.38 -33.90
N ILE A 95 2.62 -2.02 -33.08
CA ILE A 95 4.04 -2.25 -33.38
C ILE A 95 4.42 -3.70 -33.00
N ALA A 96 3.80 -4.65 -33.72
CA ALA A 96 4.22 -6.02 -34.04
C ALA A 96 3.02 -6.70 -34.72
N PRO A 97 3.10 -7.01 -36.04
CA PRO A 97 3.68 -8.30 -36.44
C PRO A 97 4.49 -8.30 -37.77
N ALA A 98 5.45 -9.22 -37.82
CA ALA A 98 6.00 -9.95 -38.98
C ALA A 98 6.38 -9.22 -40.30
N GLN A 99 7.66 -9.26 -40.65
CA GLN A 99 8.09 -9.45 -42.04
C GLN A 99 8.70 -10.85 -42.20
N THR A 100 7.94 -11.73 -42.84
CA THR A 100 8.37 -13.02 -43.40
C THR A 100 7.99 -13.02 -44.89
N GLY A 101 8.98 -13.30 -45.75
CA GLY A 101 8.84 -13.63 -47.19
C GLY A 101 8.80 -12.40 -48.12
N ASP A 102 9.53 -12.31 -49.23
CA ASP A 102 10.00 -13.39 -50.10
C ASP A 102 11.11 -12.97 -51.11
N VAL A 103 12.00 -13.95 -51.44
CA VAL A 103 12.67 -14.34 -52.72
C VAL A 103 13.40 -13.30 -53.60
N ALA A 104 14.53 -13.51 -54.31
CA ALA A 104 15.51 -14.56 -54.63
C ALA A 104 16.76 -13.79 -55.22
N SER A 105 18.02 -14.24 -55.27
CA SER A 105 18.54 -15.39 -56.03
C SER A 105 20.09 -15.48 -55.94
N VAL A 106 20.60 -16.74 -55.90
CA VAL A 106 21.93 -17.30 -56.27
C VAL A 106 23.21 -16.82 -55.54
N ALA A 107 24.17 -17.67 -55.14
CA ALA A 107 24.60 -18.96 -55.69
C ALA A 107 25.23 -19.92 -54.64
N SER A 108 24.99 -21.21 -54.90
CA SER A 108 25.73 -22.44 -54.61
C SER A 108 27.10 -22.38 -53.90
N LEU A 109 27.31 -23.29 -52.94
CA LEU A 109 28.20 -24.46 -53.07
C LEU A 109 28.19 -25.31 -51.76
N GLU A 110 27.62 -26.51 -51.91
CA GLU A 110 28.08 -27.82 -51.40
C GLU A 110 27.83 -28.31 -49.96
N GLU A 111 27.74 -29.64 -49.92
CA GLU A 111 27.11 -30.52 -48.95
C GLU A 111 27.98 -30.88 -47.75
N GLY A 112 27.29 -31.24 -46.66
CA GLY A 112 27.67 -32.38 -45.84
C GLY A 112 28.51 -32.10 -44.58
N ALA A 113 27.86 -32.12 -43.42
CA ALA A 113 28.32 -32.87 -42.24
C ALA A 113 27.34 -32.68 -41.08
N VAL A 114 26.77 -33.80 -40.62
CA VAL A 114 25.94 -33.92 -39.42
C VAL A 114 26.88 -34.00 -38.23
N ASP A 115 26.79 -33.08 -37.25
CA ASP A 115 27.02 -33.39 -35.83
C ASP A 115 26.68 -32.24 -34.85
N LYS A 116 25.85 -32.59 -33.86
CA LYS A 116 25.69 -32.09 -32.48
C LYS A 116 25.97 -30.60 -32.14
N ALA A 117 24.89 -29.89 -31.79
CA ALA A 117 24.74 -29.20 -30.49
C ALA A 117 23.36 -28.54 -30.37
N GLY A 118 22.67 -28.73 -29.24
CA GLY A 118 21.41 -28.06 -28.92
C GLY A 118 21.60 -26.55 -28.80
N GLY A 119 21.17 -25.80 -29.83
CA GLY A 119 21.21 -24.35 -29.89
C GLY A 119 20.04 -23.73 -29.13
N LYS A 120 20.33 -23.17 -27.94
CA LYS A 120 19.45 -22.30 -27.18
C LYS A 120 19.20 -21.00 -27.97
N CYS A 121 17.94 -20.61 -28.11
CA CYS A 121 17.59 -19.25 -28.53
C CYS A 121 18.07 -18.25 -27.46
N PHE A 122 19.15 -17.53 -27.74
CA PHE A 122 19.60 -16.42 -26.90
C PHE A 122 18.75 -15.19 -27.22
N VAL A 123 17.55 -15.14 -26.65
CA VAL A 123 16.87 -13.85 -26.46
C VAL A 123 17.77 -13.02 -25.57
N ASN A 124 18.25 -11.89 -26.08
CA ASN A 124 19.14 -11.01 -25.33
C ASN A 124 18.41 -10.57 -24.05
N SER A 125 18.78 -11.17 -22.91
CA SER A 125 18.14 -10.98 -21.60
C SER A 125 18.07 -9.51 -21.20
N GLU A 126 18.94 -8.69 -21.76
CA GLU A 126 19.01 -7.27 -21.52
C GLU A 126 17.87 -6.49 -22.20
N ALA A 127 17.34 -6.95 -23.34
CA ALA A 127 16.18 -6.33 -24.00
C ALA A 127 14.87 -6.59 -23.22
N ILE A 128 14.72 -7.80 -22.67
CA ILE A 128 13.61 -8.13 -21.76
C ILE A 128 13.77 -7.34 -20.45
N ALA A 129 14.98 -7.29 -19.87
CA ALA A 129 15.26 -6.51 -18.67
C ALA A 129 15.09 -4.99 -18.87
N GLN A 130 15.33 -4.46 -20.07
CA GLN A 130 15.08 -3.06 -20.41
C GLN A 130 13.58 -2.74 -20.58
N LEU A 131 12.77 -3.70 -21.01
CA LEU A 131 11.30 -3.59 -21.03
C LEU A 131 10.71 -3.67 -19.61
N PHE A 132 11.24 -4.56 -18.75
CA PHE A 132 10.90 -4.62 -17.32
C PHE A 132 11.31 -3.36 -16.56
N ARG A 133 12.41 -2.68 -16.95
CA ARG A 133 12.80 -1.39 -16.36
C ARG A 133 11.92 -0.20 -16.78
N ARG A 134 11.14 -0.30 -17.86
CA ARG A 134 10.45 0.86 -18.47
C ARG A 134 8.97 1.02 -18.13
N LYS A 135 8.37 0.12 -17.34
CA LYS A 135 6.99 0.27 -16.85
C LYS A 135 6.90 -0.03 -15.36
N ALA A 136 7.58 0.76 -14.54
CA ALA A 136 7.12 0.94 -13.17
C ALA A 136 5.78 1.69 -13.26
N THR A 137 4.68 0.95 -13.21
CA THR A 137 3.36 1.56 -13.10
C THR A 137 3.24 2.14 -11.68
N ARG A 138 2.41 3.17 -11.51
CA ARG A 138 2.06 3.70 -10.18
C ARG A 138 1.66 2.59 -9.18
N TRP A 139 1.16 1.47 -9.70
CA TRP A 139 0.70 0.31 -8.96
C TRP A 139 1.86 -0.50 -8.38
N ASP A 140 2.99 -0.64 -9.08
CA ASP A 140 4.18 -1.34 -8.57
C ASP A 140 4.84 -0.61 -7.39
N LEU A 141 4.85 0.74 -7.43
CA LEU A 141 5.29 1.55 -6.28
C LEU A 141 4.29 1.43 -5.12
N CYS A 142 2.99 1.44 -5.39
CA CYS A 142 1.98 1.19 -4.37
C CYS A 142 2.18 -0.17 -3.71
N ASP A 143 2.43 -1.23 -4.48
CA ASP A 143 2.66 -2.58 -3.95
C ASP A 143 3.93 -2.66 -3.10
N VAL A 144 5.00 -1.97 -3.50
CA VAL A 144 6.23 -1.85 -2.69
C VAL A 144 5.96 -1.08 -1.39
N LEU A 145 5.24 0.04 -1.45
CA LEU A 145 4.90 0.83 -0.26
C LEU A 145 3.96 0.06 0.68
N ILE A 146 2.98 -0.66 0.14
CA ILE A 146 2.07 -1.52 0.89
C ILE A 146 2.88 -2.64 1.56
N SER A 147 3.78 -3.29 0.84
CA SER A 147 4.66 -4.34 1.39
C SER A 147 5.54 -3.81 2.52
N GLN A 148 6.10 -2.61 2.36
CA GLN A 148 6.89 -1.95 3.41
C GLN A 148 6.03 -1.61 4.63
N GLN A 149 4.81 -1.10 4.41
CA GLN A 149 3.86 -0.79 5.48
C GLN A 149 3.45 -2.05 6.26
N ILE A 150 3.12 -3.15 5.58
CA ILE A 150 2.77 -4.43 6.21
C ILE A 150 3.91 -4.92 7.10
N ARG A 151 5.15 -4.89 6.62
CA ARG A 151 6.33 -5.27 7.41
C ARG A 151 6.48 -4.40 8.66
N ARG A 152 6.31 -3.09 8.52
CA ARG A 152 6.43 -2.17 9.65
C ARG A 152 5.30 -2.36 10.66
N ILE A 153 4.08 -2.65 10.22
CA ILE A 153 2.94 -2.94 11.10
C ILE A 153 3.23 -4.20 11.91
N ALA A 154 3.66 -5.29 11.27
CA ALA A 154 4.00 -6.53 11.99
C ALA A 154 5.10 -6.30 13.06
N GLU A 155 6.16 -5.55 12.72
CA GLU A 155 7.22 -5.19 13.66
C GLU A 155 6.68 -4.37 14.85
N LEU A 156 5.75 -3.46 14.59
CA LEU A 156 5.13 -2.66 15.65
C LEU A 156 4.19 -3.49 16.53
N GLU A 157 3.42 -4.41 15.94
CA GLU A 157 2.56 -5.35 16.66
C GLU A 157 3.39 -6.24 17.59
N ASP A 158 4.49 -6.82 17.11
CA ASP A 158 5.42 -7.62 17.93
C ASP A 158 5.98 -6.83 19.12
N ARG A 159 6.33 -5.56 18.90
CA ARG A 159 6.82 -4.67 19.97
C ARG A 159 5.75 -4.38 21.02
N VAL A 160 4.50 -4.17 20.60
CA VAL A 160 3.37 -3.94 21.52
C VAL A 160 3.15 -5.18 22.38
N VAL A 161 3.16 -6.37 21.79
CA VAL A 161 3.04 -7.64 22.53
C VAL A 161 4.16 -7.79 23.55
N ALA A 162 5.41 -7.52 23.16
CA ALA A 162 6.56 -7.60 24.07
C ALA A 162 6.45 -6.60 25.24
N LEU A 163 6.01 -5.37 24.97
CA LEU A 163 5.80 -4.36 26.01
C LEU A 163 4.68 -4.75 26.97
N GLN A 164 3.55 -5.23 26.45
CA GLN A 164 2.44 -5.71 27.27
C GLN A 164 2.86 -6.89 28.17
N TYR A 165 3.68 -7.81 27.66
CA TYR A 165 4.22 -8.89 28.47
C TYR A 165 5.10 -8.37 29.62
N ARG A 166 5.97 -7.40 29.33
CA ARG A 166 6.82 -6.75 30.36
C ARG A 166 5.98 -6.06 31.42
N GLU A 167 4.97 -5.30 31.00
CA GLU A 167 4.05 -4.61 31.91
C GLU A 167 3.34 -5.63 32.82
N LYS A 168 2.72 -6.67 32.23
CA LYS A 168 2.05 -7.73 32.99
C LYS A 168 2.98 -8.41 34.00
N ARG A 169 4.23 -8.67 33.62
CA ARG A 169 5.24 -9.25 34.52
C ARG A 169 5.57 -8.31 35.68
N LEU A 170 5.76 -7.03 35.42
CA LEU A 170 6.04 -6.03 36.46
C LEU A 170 4.85 -5.89 37.42
N THR A 171 3.63 -5.86 36.89
CA THR A 171 2.40 -5.84 37.69
C THR A 171 2.30 -7.07 38.59
N GLN A 172 2.57 -8.26 38.06
CA GLN A 172 2.62 -9.48 38.88
C GLN A 172 3.70 -9.44 39.97
N MET A 173 4.86 -8.86 39.69
CA MET A 173 5.90 -8.68 40.70
C MET A 173 5.45 -7.71 41.79
N LEU A 174 4.85 -6.57 41.42
CA LEU A 174 4.30 -5.61 42.36
C LEU A 174 3.18 -6.21 43.22
N ASP A 175 2.30 -7.02 42.63
CA ASP A 175 1.26 -7.74 43.37
C ASP A 175 1.84 -8.75 44.35
N LYS A 176 2.92 -9.45 43.99
CA LYS A 176 3.65 -10.33 44.91
C LYS A 176 4.29 -9.56 46.05
N PHE A 177 4.88 -8.40 45.80
CA PHE A 177 5.41 -7.54 46.88
C PHE A 177 4.30 -7.00 47.78
N ARG A 178 3.15 -6.65 47.22
CA ARG A 178 1.99 -6.15 47.96
C ARG A 178 1.32 -7.25 48.81
N ASN A 179 1.23 -8.48 48.28
CA ASN A 179 0.56 -9.60 48.95
C ASN A 179 1.52 -10.48 49.79
N GLY A 180 2.83 -10.37 49.59
CA GLY A 180 3.85 -11.08 50.39
C GLY A 180 4.15 -10.44 51.75
N GLY A 181 3.36 -9.44 52.16
CA GLY A 181 3.45 -8.79 53.48
C GLY A 181 2.61 -9.45 54.58
N GLU A 182 1.79 -10.46 54.28
CA GLU A 182 0.89 -11.09 55.25
C GLU A 182 1.07 -12.63 55.27
N ALA A 183 1.44 -13.17 56.45
CA ALA A 183 1.73 -14.56 56.86
C ALA A 183 3.13 -15.12 56.46
N GLU A 184 4.05 -15.44 57.38
CA GLU A 184 3.94 -16.19 58.65
C GLU A 184 4.99 -15.74 59.71
N PRO A 185 4.67 -15.74 61.03
CA PRO A 185 5.59 -15.36 62.10
C PRO A 185 6.54 -16.49 62.53
N ALA A 186 7.75 -16.06 62.90
CA ALA A 186 8.75 -16.75 63.73
C ALA A 186 9.37 -18.04 63.14
N GLN A 187 10.64 -17.97 62.74
CA GLN A 187 11.73 -18.60 63.50
C GLN A 187 13.05 -17.85 63.33
N VAL A 188 13.77 -17.79 64.45
CA VAL A 188 15.04 -17.12 64.70
C VAL A 188 16.18 -17.80 63.91
N GLY A 189 17.05 -17.00 63.29
CA GLY A 189 18.27 -17.51 62.64
C GLY A 189 19.20 -16.40 62.18
N ALA A 190 20.14 -16.03 63.05
CA ALA A 190 21.22 -15.09 62.80
C ALA A 190 22.07 -15.50 61.59
N GLY A 191 22.58 -14.52 60.82
CA GLY A 191 23.69 -14.80 59.90
C GLY A 191 23.91 -13.82 58.76
N SER A 192 24.80 -12.87 58.99
CA SER A 192 25.75 -12.31 58.01
C SER A 192 25.25 -11.52 56.80
N LYS A 193 25.48 -10.21 56.91
CA LYS A 193 25.75 -9.28 55.80
C LYS A 193 26.65 -9.91 54.73
N LYS A 194 26.22 -9.86 53.47
CA LYS A 194 27.12 -9.68 52.32
C LYS A 194 26.42 -8.78 51.29
N GLU A 195 26.93 -7.55 51.20
CA GLU A 195 26.80 -6.72 50.01
C GLU A 195 27.36 -7.48 48.81
N VAL A 196 26.59 -7.56 47.73
CA VAL A 196 27.15 -7.67 46.38
C VAL A 196 26.34 -6.74 45.49
N SER A 197 26.90 -5.56 45.31
CA SER A 197 26.63 -4.65 44.21
C SER A 197 27.05 -5.30 42.89
N SER A 198 26.09 -5.57 41.99
CA SER A 198 26.37 -5.68 40.56
C SER A 198 25.08 -5.61 39.76
N PHE A 199 24.69 -4.38 39.38
CA PHE A 199 23.80 -4.17 38.24
C PHE A 199 24.66 -3.68 37.07
N PRO A 200 24.72 -4.39 35.94
CA PRO A 200 25.24 -3.83 34.70
C PRO A 200 24.29 -2.71 34.23
N ASN A 201 24.77 -1.49 34.36
CA ASN A 201 24.18 -0.29 33.83
C ASN A 201 24.47 -0.23 32.31
N ASP A 202 23.54 -0.73 31.49
CA ASP A 202 23.66 -0.58 30.04
C ASP A 202 22.90 0.67 29.56
N ASN A 203 23.75 1.62 29.18
CA ASN A 203 23.50 2.98 28.76
C ASN A 203 22.85 3.02 27.37
N PHE A 204 21.51 3.10 27.28
CA PHE A 204 20.83 3.49 26.04
C PHE A 204 20.27 4.91 26.13
N ARG A 205 21.11 5.82 25.63
CA ARG A 205 20.94 7.24 25.39
C ARG A 205 19.73 7.54 24.50
N TRP A 206 18.61 7.96 25.09
CA TRP A 206 17.54 8.63 24.34
C TRP A 206 18.01 10.05 24.01
N LYS A 207 18.36 10.31 22.75
CA LYS A 207 18.51 11.69 22.26
C LYS A 207 17.12 12.30 22.16
N SER A 208 16.77 13.11 23.15
CA SER A 208 15.61 14.02 23.09
C SER A 208 15.83 15.00 21.94
N VAL A 209 15.02 14.87 20.88
CA VAL A 209 14.88 15.93 19.88
C VAL A 209 13.94 16.98 20.48
N LEU A 210 14.54 18.04 21.00
CA LEU A 210 13.83 19.26 21.38
C LEU A 210 13.32 19.91 20.09
N VAL A 211 12.01 19.99 19.91
CA VAL A 211 11.38 20.84 18.88
C VAL A 211 11.23 22.24 19.48
N PRO A 212 11.84 23.30 18.92
CA PRO A 212 11.62 24.65 19.41
C PRO A 212 10.28 25.20 18.92
N THR A 213 9.44 25.63 19.86
CA THR A 213 8.24 26.44 19.60
C THR A 213 8.63 27.88 19.24
N PRO A 214 8.15 28.47 18.14
CA PRO A 214 8.37 29.88 17.88
C PRO A 214 7.45 30.75 18.77
N ALA A 215 8.06 31.62 19.55
CA ALA A 215 7.38 32.69 20.28
C ALA A 215 6.86 33.74 19.28
N VAL A 216 5.54 33.96 19.26
CA VAL A 216 4.93 35.09 18.57
C VAL A 216 5.10 36.32 19.47
N GLY A 217 6.08 37.15 19.13
CA GLY A 217 6.30 38.45 19.73
C GLY A 217 5.41 39.50 19.08
N THR A 218 4.64 40.19 19.92
CA THR A 218 3.89 41.40 19.65
C THR A 218 4.84 42.56 19.33
N ALA A 219 4.60 43.26 18.24
CA ALA A 219 4.87 44.69 18.04
C ALA A 219 3.99 45.20 16.89
#